data_AF-A0A0U5FY77-F1
#
_entry.id   AF-A0A0U5FY77-F1
#
_cell.length_a   1.000
_cell.length_b   1.000
_cell.length_c   1.000
_cell.angle_alpha   90.00
_cell.angle_beta   90.00
_cell.angle_gamma   90.00
#
_symmetry.space_group_name_H-M   'P 1'
#
loop_
_entity.id
_entity.type
_entity.pdbx_description
1 polymer ?
#
loop_
_entity_poly.entity_id
_entity_poly.type
_entity_poly.pdbx_seq_one_letter_code
_entity_poly.pdbx_strand_id
1 'polypeptide(L)'
;MRCAVAYQSKKSDNTLRPGDVIVSNHPAAGGSHLPNVTVITPLSAIITTKSVLFWVASRGQHASIGGIVAGPMPPHSKETWQEGASFIAFKLVREGLCNVRGLVEITIRRPAIFCGCTGTRTWSDNVSDPKAQVAANRKGIKFIRGSIRDYWLHTTQVGFLNGNGINANERNTCAEPRTAPNKVSILLREVHDMQTVGYTNDGSKLSLRGKINKGAGQQPSTVQDRSRVTSHSTRAVLLQSEAILSEGTILSPSTDAATVGGNVEASQRVIDQVLQSLQASGASQETYNNLAYGYGGQLVDGVPEPGFG
;
A
#
# COMPACT_ATOMS: atom_id res chain seq x y z
N MET A 1 -2.19 0.03 -2.99
CA MET A 1 -1.48 0.91 -3.94
C MET A 1 -2.39 1.71 -4.85
N ARG A 2 -3.44 1.12 -5.47
CA ARG A 2 -4.41 1.84 -6.32
C ARG A 2 -4.98 3.10 -5.67
N CYS A 3 -5.46 3.00 -4.42
CA CYS A 3 -6.03 4.14 -3.70
C CYS A 3 -5.02 5.28 -3.51
N ALA A 4 -3.74 4.94 -3.28
CA ALA A 4 -2.67 5.93 -3.20
C ALA A 4 -2.45 6.63 -4.55
N VAL A 5 -2.36 5.87 -5.64
CA VAL A 5 -2.26 6.45 -6.99
C VAL A 5 -3.46 7.34 -7.31
N ALA A 6 -4.68 6.90 -7.00
CA ALA A 6 -5.91 7.67 -7.24
C ALA A 6 -5.93 8.96 -6.41
N TYR A 7 -5.49 8.90 -5.14
CA TYR A 7 -5.36 10.07 -4.28
C TYR A 7 -4.34 11.07 -4.85
N GLN A 8 -3.14 10.60 -5.20
CA GLN A 8 -2.10 11.48 -5.77
C GLN A 8 -2.53 12.06 -7.11
N SER A 9 -3.18 11.28 -7.97
CA SER A 9 -3.69 11.75 -9.27
C SER A 9 -4.66 12.91 -9.11
N LYS A 10 -5.57 12.85 -8.12
CA LYS A 10 -6.52 13.93 -7.85
C LYS A 10 -5.86 15.17 -7.24
N LYS A 11 -4.85 14.98 -6.38
CA LYS A 11 -4.17 16.08 -5.67
C LYS A 11 -3.11 16.78 -6.51
N SER A 12 -2.60 16.11 -7.54
CA SER A 12 -1.41 16.57 -8.28
C SER A 12 -1.64 17.78 -9.20
N ASP A 13 -2.89 18.21 -9.45
CA ASP A 13 -3.29 19.43 -10.18
C ASP A 13 -2.40 19.78 -11.41
N ASN A 14 -1.99 18.77 -12.19
CA ASN A 14 -1.09 18.93 -13.35
C ASN A 14 0.27 19.59 -13.06
N THR A 15 0.72 19.60 -11.80
CA THR A 15 2.02 20.15 -11.37
C THR A 15 3.19 19.19 -11.54
N LEU A 16 2.91 17.96 -11.98
CA LEU A 16 3.92 16.91 -12.11
C LEU A 16 4.65 17.01 -13.44
N ARG A 17 5.97 16.89 -13.36
CA ARG A 17 6.87 16.92 -14.49
C ARG A 17 7.43 15.53 -14.78
N PRO A 18 7.82 15.25 -16.04
CA PRO A 18 8.52 14.01 -16.35
C PRO A 18 9.75 13.82 -15.44
N GLY A 19 9.88 12.63 -14.85
CA GLY A 19 10.97 12.31 -13.92
C GLY A 19 10.68 12.64 -12.46
N ASP A 20 9.54 13.24 -12.14
CA ASP A 20 9.08 13.37 -10.76
C ASP A 20 8.76 12.00 -10.15
N VAL A 21 8.99 11.87 -8.84
CA VAL A 21 8.57 10.70 -8.06
C VAL A 21 7.94 11.19 -6.75
N ILE A 22 6.79 10.63 -6.42
CA ILE A 22 6.06 10.90 -5.18
C ILE A 22 6.17 9.67 -4.28
N VAL A 23 6.30 9.90 -2.98
CA VAL A 23 6.14 8.87 -1.96
C VAL A 23 5.02 9.22 -1.00
N SER A 24 4.30 8.20 -0.56
CA SER A 24 3.19 8.30 0.41
C SER A 24 3.06 7.03 1.23
N ASN A 25 2.80 7.17 2.52
CA ASN A 25 2.52 6.04 3.42
C ASN A 25 1.31 6.26 4.33
N HIS A 26 0.84 7.50 4.47
CA HIS A 26 -0.27 7.82 5.36
C HIS A 26 -1.57 7.09 4.93
N PRO A 27 -2.32 6.49 5.87
CA PRO A 27 -3.60 5.83 5.57
C PRO A 27 -4.61 6.69 4.79
N ALA A 28 -4.71 7.99 5.10
CA ALA A 28 -5.57 8.94 4.39
C ALA A 28 -5.18 9.13 2.90
N ALA A 29 -3.96 8.77 2.52
CA ALA A 29 -3.46 8.79 1.15
C ALA A 29 -3.32 7.37 0.56
N GLY A 30 -4.11 6.39 1.04
CA GLY A 30 -4.14 5.02 0.51
C GLY A 30 -2.96 4.14 0.96
N GLY A 31 -2.25 4.55 2.02
CA GLY A 31 -1.39 3.66 2.81
C GLY A 31 -2.21 2.66 3.64
N SER A 32 -1.58 1.57 4.07
CA SER A 32 -2.22 0.60 4.97
C SER A 32 -1.79 0.82 6.43
N HIS A 33 -0.51 1.12 6.62
CA HIS A 33 0.13 1.51 7.87
C HIS A 33 1.46 2.19 7.53
N LEU A 34 2.05 2.96 8.44
CA LEU A 34 3.20 3.84 8.12
C LEU A 34 4.44 3.13 7.56
N PRO A 35 4.82 1.91 7.98
CA PRO A 35 5.99 1.21 7.40
C PRO A 35 5.86 0.93 5.90
N ASN A 36 4.64 0.87 5.37
CA ASN A 36 4.38 0.58 3.96
C ASN A 36 4.46 1.85 3.11
N VAL A 37 5.67 2.16 2.66
CA VAL A 37 5.92 3.30 1.79
C VAL A 37 5.59 2.95 0.35
N THR A 38 4.71 3.73 -0.26
CA THR A 38 4.34 3.60 -1.67
C THR A 38 5.08 4.65 -2.49
N VAL A 39 5.88 4.22 -3.46
CA VAL A 39 6.59 5.07 -4.43
C VAL A 39 5.82 5.08 -5.72
N ILE A 40 5.47 6.27 -6.20
CA ILE A 40 4.56 6.52 -7.32
C ILE A 40 5.28 7.38 -8.35
N THR A 41 5.38 6.89 -9.59
CA THR A 41 6.05 7.57 -10.69
C THR A 41 5.06 7.76 -11.85
N PRO A 42 4.74 9.01 -12.22
CA PRO A 42 3.92 9.29 -13.40
C PRO A 42 4.71 9.01 -14.69
N LEU A 43 4.05 8.40 -15.66
CA LEU A 43 4.50 8.31 -17.04
C LEU A 43 3.73 9.33 -17.87
N SER A 44 4.38 10.45 -18.18
CA SER A 44 3.81 11.50 -19.03
C SER A 44 3.91 11.15 -20.52
N ALA A 45 3.04 11.76 -21.33
CA ALA A 45 3.10 11.64 -22.78
C ALA A 45 4.40 12.23 -23.35
N ILE A 46 4.89 11.63 -24.43
CA ILE A 46 6.14 12.04 -25.09
C ILE A 46 5.99 13.44 -25.73
N ILE A 47 4.80 13.74 -26.26
CA ILE A 47 4.53 14.97 -27.03
C ILE A 47 3.99 16.09 -26.12
N THR A 48 3.23 15.73 -25.09
CA THR A 48 2.64 16.70 -24.15
C THR A 48 3.13 16.42 -22.73
N THR A 49 3.98 17.31 -22.19
CA THR A 49 4.54 17.18 -20.84
C THR A 49 3.50 17.27 -19.71
N LYS A 50 2.27 17.72 -20.04
CA LYS A 50 1.20 17.99 -19.07
C LYS A 50 0.21 16.84 -18.85
N SER A 51 0.22 15.78 -19.65
CA SER A 51 -0.72 14.67 -19.50
C SER A 51 -0.01 13.40 -19.00
N VAL A 52 -0.49 12.88 -17.87
CA VAL A 52 -0.05 11.58 -17.35
C VAL A 52 -0.82 10.47 -18.07
N LEU A 53 -0.11 9.58 -18.76
CA LEU A 53 -0.68 8.46 -19.50
C LEU A 53 -0.89 7.23 -18.61
N PHE A 54 0.10 6.96 -17.74
CA PHE A 54 0.10 5.83 -16.81
C PHE A 54 0.73 6.25 -15.49
N TRP A 55 0.40 5.50 -14.45
CA TRP A 55 1.07 5.57 -13.16
C TRP A 55 1.73 4.24 -12.88
N VAL A 56 3.01 4.26 -12.48
CA VAL A 56 3.71 3.06 -12.02
C VAL A 56 3.97 3.24 -10.54
N ALA A 57 3.61 2.23 -9.75
CA ALA A 57 3.77 2.29 -8.31
C ALA A 57 4.32 0.97 -7.75
N SER A 58 5.16 1.09 -6.74
CA SER A 58 5.69 -0.01 -5.95
C SER A 58 5.50 0.32 -4.47
N ARG A 59 5.29 -0.70 -3.64
CA ARG A 59 5.18 -0.57 -2.19
C ARG A 59 6.16 -1.53 -1.53
N GLY A 60 6.79 -1.06 -0.47
CA GLY A 60 7.78 -1.79 0.31
C GLY A 60 7.57 -1.46 1.77
N GLN A 61 7.83 -2.45 2.62
CA GLN A 61 7.77 -2.30 4.06
C GLN A 61 9.16 -1.96 4.56
N HIS A 62 9.27 -0.82 5.24
CA HIS A 62 10.53 -0.38 5.85
C HIS A 62 10.64 -0.95 7.26
N ALA A 63 11.83 -1.46 7.61
CA ALA A 63 12.09 -2.02 8.94
C ALA A 63 11.95 -0.97 10.06
N SER A 64 12.34 0.29 9.77
CA SER A 64 12.12 1.42 10.67
C SER A 64 11.59 2.63 9.92
N ILE A 65 10.61 3.30 10.53
CA ILE A 65 10.11 4.60 10.07
C ILE A 65 10.15 5.64 11.21
N GLY A 66 10.83 5.31 12.32
CA GLY A 66 10.86 6.10 13.55
C GLY A 66 9.72 5.76 14.51
N GLY A 67 9.38 6.69 15.39
CA GLY A 67 8.29 6.54 16.37
C GLY A 67 8.78 6.15 17.76
N ILE A 68 7.82 5.80 18.63
CA ILE A 68 8.04 5.61 20.08
C ILE A 68 8.86 4.36 20.44
N VAL A 69 8.89 3.35 19.58
CA VAL A 69 9.57 2.07 19.81
C VAL A 69 10.41 1.72 18.57
N ALA A 70 11.46 0.93 18.77
CA ALA A 70 12.27 0.39 17.69
C ALA A 70 11.51 -0.66 16.87
N GLY A 71 11.88 -0.80 15.60
CA GLY A 71 11.17 -1.65 14.64
C GLY A 71 9.96 -0.98 13.97
N PRO A 72 9.21 -1.74 13.16
CA PRO A 72 8.20 -1.17 12.25
C PRO A 72 6.83 -0.97 12.90
N MET A 73 6.53 -1.65 14.00
CA MET A 73 5.16 -1.78 14.51
C MET A 73 5.11 -1.57 16.03
N PRO A 74 5.05 -0.32 16.54
CA PRO A 74 4.87 -0.06 17.97
C PRO A 74 3.51 -0.58 18.45
N PRO A 75 3.44 -1.59 19.33
CA PRO A 75 2.17 -2.25 19.68
C PRO A 75 1.26 -1.38 20.57
N HIS A 76 1.82 -0.38 21.26
CA HIS A 76 1.09 0.46 22.20
C HIS A 76 0.75 1.85 21.65
N SER A 77 0.97 2.09 20.35
CA SER A 77 0.57 3.35 19.71
C SER A 77 -0.95 3.50 19.72
N LYS A 78 -1.43 4.68 20.11
CA LYS A 78 -2.83 5.12 20.05
C LYS A 78 -3.04 6.16 18.96
N GLU A 79 -2.02 6.97 18.69
CA GLU A 79 -2.06 8.03 17.70
C GLU A 79 -1.02 7.81 16.59
N THR A 80 -1.32 8.24 15.37
CA THR A 80 -0.47 8.01 14.18
C THR A 80 0.94 8.60 14.34
N TRP A 81 1.09 9.72 15.05
CA TRP A 81 2.43 10.33 15.25
C TRP A 81 3.35 9.48 16.13
N GLN A 82 2.80 8.55 16.92
CA GLN A 82 3.57 7.60 17.71
C GLN A 82 4.18 6.50 16.84
N GLU A 83 3.64 6.27 15.64
CA GLU A 83 4.08 5.24 14.70
C GLU A 83 5.27 5.65 13.82
N GLY A 84 5.70 6.91 13.93
CA GLY A 84 6.86 7.44 13.19
C GLY A 84 6.48 8.32 12.01
N ALA A 85 7.29 8.31 10.95
CA ALA A 85 7.14 9.23 9.84
C ALA A 85 5.86 8.96 9.05
N SER A 86 5.02 9.98 8.96
CA SER A 86 3.80 9.97 8.17
C SER A 86 3.85 11.06 7.11
N PHE A 87 3.59 10.70 5.86
CA PHE A 87 3.55 11.64 4.74
C PHE A 87 2.44 11.29 3.75
N ILE A 88 1.56 12.28 3.53
CA ILE A 88 0.45 12.23 2.57
C ILE A 88 0.95 12.26 1.14
N ALA A 89 1.91 13.13 0.86
CA ALA A 89 2.54 13.28 -0.45
C ALA A 89 3.88 13.98 -0.28
N PHE A 90 4.97 13.30 -0.60
CA PHE A 90 6.31 13.89 -0.60
C PHE A 90 6.96 13.69 -1.97
N LYS A 91 7.41 14.78 -2.60
CA LYS A 91 8.11 14.71 -3.90
C LYS A 91 9.57 14.33 -3.65
N LEU A 92 9.85 13.03 -3.68
CA LEU A 92 11.16 12.43 -3.43
C LEU A 92 12.15 12.74 -4.56
N VAL A 93 11.69 12.67 -5.81
CA VAL A 93 12.51 13.02 -6.98
C VAL A 93 11.82 14.15 -7.72
N ARG A 94 12.58 15.19 -8.07
CA ARG A 94 12.14 16.32 -8.89
C ARG A 94 12.91 16.29 -10.19
N GLU A 95 12.24 16.01 -11.30
CA GLU A 95 12.85 16.00 -12.64
C GLU A 95 14.17 15.18 -12.69
N GLY A 96 14.18 14.01 -12.03
CA GLY A 96 15.36 13.14 -11.95
C GLY A 96 16.32 13.38 -10.78
N LEU A 97 16.21 14.51 -10.07
CA LEU A 97 17.07 14.85 -8.92
C LEU A 97 16.44 14.42 -7.59
N CYS A 98 17.17 13.64 -6.80
CA CYS A 98 16.71 13.13 -5.50
C CYS A 98 16.77 14.20 -4.40
N ASN A 99 15.66 14.42 -3.69
CA ASN A 99 15.55 15.34 -2.58
C ASN A 99 15.96 14.69 -1.24
N VAL A 100 17.26 14.40 -1.10
CA VAL A 100 17.81 13.75 0.10
C VAL A 100 17.57 14.58 1.36
N ARG A 101 17.73 15.92 1.28
CA ARG A 101 17.48 16.82 2.41
C ARG A 101 16.03 16.74 2.89
N GLY A 102 15.07 16.72 1.96
CA GLY A 102 13.67 16.54 2.32
C GLY A 102 13.38 15.16 2.90
N LEU A 103 14.10 14.12 2.45
CA LEU A 103 13.98 12.77 3.02
C LEU A 103 14.46 12.73 4.49
N VAL A 104 15.58 13.38 4.81
CA VAL A 104 16.05 13.58 6.21
C VAL A 104 14.98 14.28 7.03
N GLU A 105 14.41 15.35 6.48
CA GLU A 105 13.36 16.11 7.16
C GLU A 105 12.16 15.23 7.52
N ILE A 106 11.63 14.46 6.56
CA ILE A 106 10.42 13.68 6.79
C ILE A 106 10.65 12.40 7.61
N THR A 107 11.82 11.76 7.52
CA THR A 107 12.07 10.46 8.18
C THR A 107 12.81 10.57 9.50
N ILE A 108 13.54 11.65 9.73
CA ILE A 108 14.37 11.82 10.93
C ILE A 108 13.85 12.98 11.77
N ARG A 109 13.80 14.19 11.21
CA ARG A 109 13.51 15.39 12.00
C ARG A 109 12.06 15.47 12.44
N ARG A 110 11.11 15.32 11.51
CA ARG A 110 9.68 15.43 11.81
C ARG A 110 9.16 14.41 12.83
N PRO A 111 9.52 13.11 12.76
CA PRO A 111 9.08 12.16 13.77
C PRO A 111 9.69 12.45 15.15
N ALA A 112 10.92 12.94 15.20
CA ALA A 112 11.66 13.22 16.44
C ALA A 112 11.17 14.46 17.21
N ILE A 113 10.27 15.29 16.65
CA ILE A 113 9.71 16.44 17.38
C ILE A 113 8.72 16.02 18.47
N PHE A 114 8.15 14.82 18.34
CA PHE A 114 7.13 14.33 19.25
C PHE A 114 7.76 13.67 20.47
N CYS A 115 7.16 13.88 21.64
CA CYS A 115 7.67 13.34 22.90
C CYS A 115 7.79 11.81 22.84
N GLY A 116 8.98 11.29 23.16
CA GLY A 116 9.28 9.85 23.15
C GLY A 116 9.49 9.25 21.76
N CYS A 117 9.24 9.99 20.67
CA CYS A 117 9.52 9.53 19.33
C CYS A 117 10.97 9.81 18.93
N THR A 118 11.54 8.92 18.12
CA THR A 118 12.78 9.18 17.41
C THR A 118 12.53 9.25 15.90
N GLY A 119 13.53 9.76 15.18
CA GLY A 119 13.64 9.54 13.75
C GLY A 119 13.83 8.06 13.41
N THR A 120 13.88 7.76 12.12
CA THR A 120 14.22 6.42 11.68
C THR A 120 15.57 5.96 12.25
N ARG A 121 15.62 4.67 12.62
CA ARG A 121 16.81 4.04 13.19
C ARG A 121 17.70 3.44 12.09
N THR A 122 17.15 3.19 10.90
CA THR A 122 17.85 2.55 9.78
C THR A 122 17.96 3.50 8.57
N TRP A 123 18.61 4.65 8.76
CA TRP A 123 18.74 5.68 7.72
C TRP A 123 19.26 5.15 6.36
N SER A 124 20.22 4.22 6.38
CA SER A 124 20.73 3.55 5.17
C SER A 124 19.63 2.90 4.35
N ASP A 125 18.66 2.29 5.01
CA ASP A 125 17.58 1.50 4.41
C ASP A 125 16.49 2.44 3.94
N ASN A 126 16.13 3.46 4.73
CA ASN A 126 15.22 4.51 4.29
C ASN A 126 15.73 5.32 3.08
N VAL A 127 17.03 5.26 2.77
CA VAL A 127 17.60 5.79 1.54
C VAL A 127 17.64 4.75 0.42
N SER A 128 17.98 3.50 0.75
CA SER A 128 18.20 2.43 -0.24
C SER A 128 16.90 1.82 -0.75
N ASP A 129 15.91 1.62 0.11
CA ASP A 129 14.61 1.04 -0.26
C ASP A 129 13.85 1.92 -1.26
N PRO A 130 13.72 3.26 -1.07
CA PRO A 130 13.05 4.10 -2.06
C PRO A 130 13.85 4.18 -3.36
N LYS A 131 15.18 4.08 -3.32
CA LYS A 131 16.01 3.98 -4.53
C LYS A 131 15.69 2.70 -5.32
N ALA A 132 15.60 1.56 -4.64
CA ALA A 132 15.25 0.27 -5.25
C ALA A 132 13.84 0.32 -5.85
N GLN A 133 12.88 0.89 -5.14
CA GLN A 133 11.52 1.12 -5.61
C GLN A 133 11.45 2.06 -6.83
N VAL A 134 12.21 3.16 -6.82
CA VAL A 134 12.33 4.05 -7.99
C VAL A 134 12.92 3.30 -9.19
N ALA A 135 13.92 2.44 -8.98
CA ALA A 135 14.50 1.63 -10.04
C ALA A 135 13.49 0.62 -10.61
N ALA A 136 12.70 -0.03 -9.75
CA ALA A 136 11.61 -0.93 -10.15
C ALA A 136 10.56 -0.19 -10.99
N ASN A 137 10.11 1.00 -10.55
CA ASN A 137 9.17 1.82 -11.31
C ASN A 137 9.74 2.25 -12.66
N ARG A 138 11.01 2.65 -12.72
CA ARG A 138 11.70 3.00 -13.99
C ARG A 138 11.72 1.82 -14.96
N LYS A 139 11.97 0.60 -14.46
CA LYS A 139 11.92 -0.62 -15.27
C LYS A 139 10.50 -0.88 -15.79
N GLY A 140 9.47 -0.72 -14.95
CA GLY A 140 8.06 -0.82 -15.34
C GLY A 140 7.70 0.19 -16.44
N ILE A 141 8.13 1.45 -16.29
CA ILE A 141 7.95 2.49 -17.31
C ILE A 141 8.62 2.10 -18.63
N LYS A 142 9.83 1.52 -18.60
CA LYS A 142 10.52 1.06 -19.81
C LYS A 142 9.70 -0.01 -20.54
N PHE A 143 9.09 -0.94 -19.82
CA PHE A 143 8.23 -1.96 -20.42
C PHE A 143 6.95 -1.37 -21.00
N ILE A 144 6.27 -0.48 -20.29
CA ILE A 144 5.06 0.19 -20.79
C ILE A 144 5.37 0.99 -22.06
N ARG A 145 6.50 1.72 -22.09
CA ARG A 145 6.94 2.42 -23.30
C ARG A 145 7.22 1.47 -24.47
N GLY A 146 7.83 0.32 -24.20
CA GLY A 146 7.98 -0.75 -25.19
C GLY A 146 6.63 -1.20 -25.74
N SER A 147 5.66 -1.50 -24.88
CA SER A 147 4.32 -1.88 -25.29
C SER A 147 3.62 -0.79 -26.11
N ILE A 148 3.76 0.49 -25.74
CA ILE A 148 3.19 1.60 -26.52
C ILE A 148 3.82 1.68 -27.90
N ARG A 149 5.13 1.45 -28.02
CA ARG A 149 5.83 1.44 -29.31
C ARG A 149 5.38 0.26 -30.18
N ASP A 150 5.19 -0.91 -29.59
CA ASP A 150 4.93 -2.14 -30.33
C ASP A 150 3.43 -2.31 -30.66
N TYR A 151 2.53 -1.80 -29.81
CA TYR A 151 1.06 -1.99 -29.92
C TYR A 151 0.24 -0.70 -29.99
N TRP A 152 0.86 0.47 -29.95
CA TRP A 152 0.22 1.79 -29.84
C TRP A 152 -0.42 2.08 -28.48
N LEU A 153 -0.59 3.37 -28.19
CA LEU A 153 -1.08 3.88 -26.90
C LEU A 153 -2.47 3.35 -26.55
N HIS A 154 -3.42 3.47 -27.49
CA HIS A 154 -4.82 3.08 -27.25
C HIS A 154 -4.93 1.58 -26.93
N THR A 155 -4.31 0.72 -27.73
CA THR A 155 -4.29 -0.74 -27.49
C THR A 155 -3.64 -1.08 -26.17
N THR A 156 -2.54 -0.41 -25.82
CA THR A 156 -1.88 -0.61 -24.54
C THR A 156 -2.81 -0.22 -23.38
N GLN A 157 -3.47 0.94 -23.44
CA GLN A 157 -4.41 1.38 -22.42
C GLN A 157 -5.58 0.39 -22.27
N VAL A 158 -6.20 -0.03 -23.37
CA VAL A 158 -7.26 -1.04 -23.37
C VAL A 158 -6.76 -2.37 -22.78
N GLY A 159 -5.55 -2.80 -23.14
CA GLY A 159 -4.90 -3.98 -22.59
C GLY A 159 -4.70 -3.90 -21.07
N PHE A 160 -4.26 -2.75 -20.54
CA PHE A 160 -4.12 -2.52 -19.09
C PHE A 160 -5.47 -2.42 -18.37
N LEU A 161 -6.53 -1.96 -19.05
CA LEU A 161 -7.88 -1.94 -18.50
C LEU A 161 -8.47 -3.35 -18.42
N ASN A 162 -8.31 -4.13 -19.48
CA ASN A 162 -8.90 -5.47 -19.65
C ASN A 162 -8.06 -6.60 -19.03
N GLY A 163 -6.74 -6.44 -18.92
CA GLY A 163 -5.78 -7.46 -18.46
C GLY A 163 -5.74 -7.71 -16.95
N ASN A 164 -6.56 -7.03 -16.15
CA ASN A 164 -6.59 -7.20 -14.69
C ASN A 164 -7.25 -8.50 -14.19
N GLY A 165 -7.38 -9.51 -15.06
CA GLY A 165 -7.75 -10.87 -14.71
C GLY A 165 -6.60 -11.89 -14.72
N ILE A 166 -5.41 -11.57 -15.25
CA ILE A 166 -4.33 -12.58 -15.40
C ILE A 166 -2.93 -11.93 -15.22
N ASN A 167 -2.29 -12.24 -14.09
CA ASN A 167 -0.85 -12.38 -13.83
C ASN A 167 0.13 -11.43 -14.53
N ALA A 168 0.68 -10.47 -13.76
CA ALA A 168 1.93 -9.77 -14.11
C ALA A 168 3.10 -10.02 -13.14
N ASN A 169 2.98 -10.96 -12.19
CA ASN A 169 4.05 -11.20 -11.19
C ASN A 169 4.65 -12.63 -11.16
N GLU A 170 4.39 -13.48 -12.16
CA GLU A 170 4.82 -14.90 -12.10
C GLU A 170 5.77 -15.36 -13.22
N ARG A 171 6.28 -14.48 -14.09
CA ARG A 171 7.12 -14.93 -15.24
C ARG A 171 8.65 -14.79 -15.10
N ASN A 172 9.18 -14.40 -13.94
CA ASN A 172 10.63 -14.23 -13.76
C ASN A 172 11.28 -15.14 -12.69
N THR A 173 10.72 -16.34 -12.45
CA THR A 173 11.50 -17.45 -11.87
C THR A 173 11.70 -18.50 -12.96
N CYS A 174 12.78 -18.33 -13.73
CA CYS A 174 13.27 -19.38 -14.62
C CYS A 174 13.83 -20.53 -13.78
N ALA A 175 13.11 -21.66 -13.71
CA ALA A 175 13.61 -23.00 -14.00
C ALA A 175 12.57 -24.08 -13.62
N GLU A 176 12.31 -24.95 -14.60
CA GLU A 176 11.69 -26.29 -14.54
C GLU A 176 10.15 -26.43 -14.67
N PRO A 177 9.67 -27.32 -15.58
CA PRO A 177 8.26 -27.62 -15.78
C PRO A 177 7.81 -28.68 -14.78
N ARG A 178 7.15 -28.29 -13.70
CA ARG A 178 6.33 -29.22 -12.91
C ARG A 178 4.86 -28.92 -13.14
N THR A 179 4.21 -29.88 -13.79
CA THR A 179 2.77 -30.08 -13.86
C THR A 179 2.16 -30.03 -12.46
N ALA A 180 1.51 -28.93 -12.11
CA ALA A 180 0.60 -28.86 -10.97
C ALA A 180 -0.60 -27.98 -11.35
N PRO A 181 -1.83 -28.53 -11.45
CA PRO A 181 -3.01 -27.79 -11.83
C PRO A 181 -3.69 -27.21 -10.58
N ASN A 182 -3.02 -26.38 -9.80
CA ASN A 182 -3.65 -25.74 -8.64
C ASN A 182 -3.82 -24.24 -8.87
N LYS A 183 -4.63 -23.89 -9.87
CA LYS A 183 -5.34 -22.60 -9.87
C LYS A 183 -6.55 -22.74 -8.96
N VAL A 184 -6.48 -22.22 -7.74
CA VAL A 184 -7.67 -22.01 -6.91
C VAL A 184 -8.39 -20.79 -7.46
N SER A 185 -9.26 -21.01 -8.45
CA SER A 185 -10.24 -20.01 -8.87
C SER A 185 -11.51 -20.19 -8.04
N ILE A 186 -11.73 -19.31 -7.06
CA ILE A 186 -13.01 -19.22 -6.34
C ILE A 186 -14.03 -18.61 -7.31
N LEU A 187 -14.74 -19.48 -8.03
CA LEU A 187 -15.89 -19.09 -8.84
C LEU A 187 -17.08 -18.86 -7.89
N LEU A 188 -17.31 -17.61 -7.52
CA LEU A 188 -18.50 -17.20 -6.75
C LEU A 188 -19.73 -17.36 -7.66
N ARG A 189 -20.51 -18.42 -7.44
CA ARG A 189 -21.66 -18.78 -8.29
C ARG A 189 -22.95 -18.04 -7.94
N GLU A 190 -23.04 -17.41 -6.77
CA GLU A 190 -24.28 -16.78 -6.28
C GLU A 190 -24.04 -15.43 -5.61
N VAL A 191 -25.10 -14.62 -5.54
CA VAL A 191 -25.12 -13.40 -4.74
C VAL A 191 -25.10 -13.81 -3.27
N HIS A 192 -23.97 -13.62 -2.60
CA HIS A 192 -23.86 -13.95 -1.18
C HIS A 192 -24.09 -12.68 -0.38
N ASP A 193 -25.25 -12.59 0.29
CA ASP A 193 -25.40 -11.73 1.45
C ASP A 193 -24.65 -12.40 2.60
N MET A 194 -23.55 -11.78 3.02
CA MET A 194 -22.69 -12.31 4.07
C MET A 194 -22.85 -11.42 5.28
N GLN A 195 -23.23 -12.03 6.40
CA GLN A 195 -23.18 -11.40 7.71
C GLN A 195 -22.39 -12.32 8.62
N THR A 196 -21.33 -11.77 9.21
CA THR A 196 -20.51 -12.56 10.12
C THR A 196 -19.93 -11.69 11.23
N VAL A 197 -19.64 -12.34 12.34
CA VAL A 197 -19.14 -11.73 13.57
C VAL A 197 -17.89 -12.49 13.98
N GLY A 198 -16.76 -11.80 13.98
CA GLY A 198 -15.52 -12.26 14.58
C GLY A 198 -15.16 -11.45 15.82
N TYR A 199 -14.10 -11.88 16.50
CA TYR A 199 -13.50 -11.16 17.61
C TYR A 199 -12.00 -11.00 17.35
N THR A 200 -11.43 -9.86 17.73
CA THR A 200 -9.98 -9.65 17.83
C THR A 200 -9.44 -10.30 19.10
N ASN A 201 -8.12 -10.38 19.22
CA ASN A 201 -7.39 -11.01 20.32
C ASN A 201 -7.56 -10.29 21.65
N ASP A 202 -7.88 -8.99 21.61
CA ASP A 202 -8.28 -8.20 22.78
C ASP A 202 -9.78 -8.37 23.16
N GLY A 203 -10.52 -9.19 22.40
CA GLY A 203 -11.95 -9.44 22.60
C GLY A 203 -12.88 -8.44 21.92
N SER A 204 -12.36 -7.45 21.18
CA SER A 204 -13.22 -6.49 20.45
C SER A 204 -14.03 -7.18 19.35
N LYS A 205 -15.31 -6.83 19.24
CA LYS A 205 -16.23 -7.43 18.27
C LYS A 205 -16.05 -6.83 16.88
N LEU A 206 -15.80 -7.67 15.88
CA LEU A 206 -15.75 -7.30 14.47
C LEU A 206 -17.00 -7.84 13.76
N SER A 207 -17.93 -6.96 13.37
CA SER A 207 -19.10 -7.36 12.58
C SER A 207 -18.89 -6.95 11.12
N LEU A 208 -18.98 -7.90 10.21
CA LEU A 208 -18.91 -7.67 8.78
C LEU A 208 -20.27 -7.97 8.15
N ARG A 209 -20.74 -7.03 7.33
CA ARG A 209 -21.89 -7.22 6.46
C ARG A 209 -21.49 -6.80 5.05
N GLY A 210 -21.62 -7.69 4.10
CA GLY A 210 -21.22 -7.46 2.72
C GLY A 210 -22.14 -8.18 1.75
N LYS A 211 -22.18 -7.67 0.53
CA LYS A 211 -22.90 -8.30 -0.58
C LYS A 211 -21.94 -8.49 -1.74
N ILE A 212 -21.83 -9.74 -2.20
CA ILE A 212 -21.09 -10.08 -3.41
C ILE A 212 -22.13 -10.25 -4.52
N ASN A 213 -22.07 -9.46 -5.59
CA ASN A 213 -23.07 -9.50 -6.66
C ASN A 213 -22.65 -10.42 -7.83
N LYS A 214 -23.64 -11.05 -8.49
CA LYS A 214 -23.44 -11.81 -9.74
C LYS A 214 -23.19 -10.85 -10.91
N GLY A 215 -22.29 -11.22 -11.80
CA GLY A 215 -21.88 -10.42 -12.95
C GLY A 215 -23.04 -9.94 -13.84
N ALA A 216 -23.09 -8.63 -14.04
CA ALA A 216 -23.54 -8.00 -15.28
C ALA A 216 -22.35 -7.19 -15.82
N GLY A 217 -22.27 -7.07 -17.15
CA GLY A 217 -21.10 -6.62 -17.90
C GLY A 217 -20.38 -5.39 -17.35
N GLN A 218 -19.08 -5.33 -17.66
CA GLN A 218 -18.11 -4.26 -17.40
C GLN A 218 -18.76 -2.86 -17.40
N GLN A 219 -19.25 -2.43 -16.25
CA GLN A 219 -19.55 -1.04 -15.93
C GLN A 219 -18.59 -0.65 -14.81
N PRO A 220 -17.85 0.47 -14.94
CA PRO A 220 -16.96 0.92 -13.90
C PRO A 220 -17.80 1.39 -12.70
N SER A 221 -17.99 0.50 -11.72
CA SER A 221 -18.50 0.91 -10.43
C SER A 221 -17.51 1.88 -9.79
N THR A 222 -17.97 3.09 -9.48
CA THR A 222 -17.30 4.04 -8.60
C THR A 222 -17.32 3.50 -7.17
N VAL A 223 -16.54 2.46 -6.92
CA VAL A 223 -16.24 2.04 -5.55
C VAL A 223 -15.30 3.08 -4.97
N GLN A 224 -15.85 4.01 -4.18
CA GLN A 224 -15.06 4.74 -3.19
C GLN A 224 -14.62 3.73 -2.14
N ASP A 225 -13.46 3.13 -2.36
CA ASP A 225 -12.81 2.33 -1.35
C ASP A 225 -12.38 3.25 -0.20
N ARG A 226 -13.28 3.43 0.78
CA ARG A 226 -13.03 4.15 2.03
C ARG A 226 -12.30 3.25 3.04
N SER A 227 -11.99 2.00 2.70
CA SER A 227 -11.29 1.09 3.60
C SER A 227 -9.85 1.55 3.81
N ARG A 228 -9.48 1.73 5.09
CA ARG A 228 -8.09 1.99 5.49
C ARG A 228 -7.33 0.68 5.76
N VAL A 229 -8.07 -0.41 5.84
CA VAL A 229 -7.59 -1.80 5.97
C VAL A 229 -7.61 -2.43 4.58
N THR A 230 -6.47 -2.41 3.89
CA THR A 230 -6.39 -2.92 2.51
C THR A 230 -6.19 -4.44 2.51
N SER A 231 -7.18 -5.22 2.08
CA SER A 231 -6.95 -6.61 1.68
C SER A 231 -6.22 -6.63 0.33
N HIS A 232 -5.17 -7.46 0.23
CA HIS A 232 -4.39 -7.62 -0.99
C HIS A 232 -5.14 -8.56 -1.94
N SER A 233 -6.01 -8.04 -2.81
CA SER A 233 -6.53 -8.81 -3.93
C SER A 233 -6.65 -8.00 -5.23
N THR A 234 -6.31 -8.68 -6.33
CA THR A 234 -6.23 -8.15 -7.69
C THR A 234 -7.60 -7.67 -8.17
N ARG A 235 -7.61 -6.60 -8.97
CA ARG A 235 -8.79 -5.84 -9.45
C ARG A 235 -9.95 -6.69 -10.03
N ALA A 236 -9.75 -7.93 -10.48
CA ALA A 236 -10.85 -8.79 -10.93
C ALA A 236 -11.82 -9.21 -9.80
N VAL A 237 -11.35 -9.40 -8.56
CA VAL A 237 -12.21 -9.86 -7.46
C VAL A 237 -13.00 -8.70 -6.85
N LEU A 238 -12.37 -7.51 -6.72
CA LEU A 238 -12.96 -6.34 -6.05
C LEU A 238 -13.91 -5.51 -6.93
N LEU A 239 -13.93 -5.70 -8.25
CA LEU A 239 -14.86 -4.97 -9.14
C LEU A 239 -16.34 -5.33 -8.88
N GLN A 240 -16.61 -6.38 -8.10
CA GLN A 240 -17.95 -6.94 -7.91
C GLN A 240 -18.39 -7.06 -6.44
N SER A 241 -17.72 -6.31 -5.54
CA SER A 241 -18.00 -6.32 -4.10
C SER A 241 -18.18 -4.90 -3.55
N GLU A 242 -19.21 -4.68 -2.75
CA GLU A 242 -19.41 -3.45 -1.98
C GLU A 242 -19.16 -3.73 -0.50
N ALA A 243 -18.29 -2.92 0.12
CA ALA A 243 -18.00 -2.98 1.54
C ALA A 243 -18.56 -1.73 2.23
N ILE A 244 -19.47 -1.93 3.18
CA ILE A 244 -20.06 -0.85 3.97
C ILE A 244 -19.31 -0.81 5.30
N LEU A 245 -18.56 0.27 5.54
CA LEU A 245 -17.79 0.47 6.76
C LEU A 245 -18.35 1.66 7.53
N SER A 246 -18.75 1.43 8.78
CA SER A 246 -19.15 2.50 9.69
C SER A 246 -17.94 3.33 10.11
N GLU A 247 -18.07 4.65 10.10
CA GLU A 247 -17.02 5.57 10.57
C GLU A 247 -16.74 5.37 12.06
N GLY A 248 -15.48 5.60 12.46
CA GLY A 248 -15.05 5.46 13.86
C GLY A 248 -14.86 4.01 14.33
N THR A 249 -14.90 3.04 13.41
CA THR A 249 -14.60 1.63 13.70
C THR A 249 -13.13 1.30 13.46
N ILE A 250 -12.67 0.14 13.95
CA ILE A 250 -11.30 -0.35 13.69
C ILE A 250 -10.99 -0.50 12.18
N LEU A 251 -12.01 -0.70 11.34
CA LEU A 251 -11.89 -0.80 9.88
C LEU A 251 -11.98 0.56 9.17
N SER A 252 -12.50 1.58 9.85
CA SER A 252 -12.62 2.97 9.37
C SER A 252 -12.25 3.97 10.47
N PRO A 253 -10.98 3.94 10.95
CA PRO A 253 -10.55 4.79 12.07
C PRO A 253 -10.42 6.26 11.64
N SER A 254 -10.27 7.17 12.62
CA SER A 254 -9.96 8.58 12.36
C SER A 254 -8.57 8.75 11.73
N THR A 255 -8.27 9.91 11.14
CA THR A 255 -6.95 10.17 10.50
C THR A 255 -5.78 10.14 11.47
N ASP A 256 -6.06 10.39 12.75
CA ASP A 256 -5.04 10.55 13.78
C ASP A 256 -4.88 9.27 14.61
N ALA A 257 -5.74 8.27 14.41
CA ALA A 257 -5.65 7.00 15.09
C ALA A 257 -4.45 6.18 14.59
N ALA A 258 -3.77 5.52 15.52
CA ALA A 258 -2.81 4.49 15.21
C ALA A 258 -3.48 3.35 14.42
N THR A 259 -2.81 2.87 13.38
CA THR A 259 -3.25 1.80 12.49
C THR A 259 -2.32 0.59 12.53
N VAL A 260 -1.04 0.75 12.83
CA VAL A 260 -0.03 -0.31 12.66
C VAL A 260 -0.27 -1.49 13.58
N GLY A 261 -0.57 -1.23 14.86
CA GLY A 261 -0.85 -2.24 15.88
C GLY A 261 -2.05 -3.12 15.56
N GLY A 262 -3.14 -2.53 15.03
CA GLY A 262 -4.38 -3.27 14.75
C GLY A 262 -4.52 -3.78 13.33
N ASN A 263 -3.80 -3.23 12.35
CA ASN A 263 -4.14 -3.42 10.93
C ASN A 263 -3.94 -4.87 10.45
N VAL A 264 -2.83 -5.53 10.78
CA VAL A 264 -2.58 -6.90 10.29
C VAL A 264 -3.55 -7.89 10.94
N GLU A 265 -3.81 -7.73 12.24
CA GLU A 265 -4.77 -8.55 12.98
C GLU A 265 -6.21 -8.35 12.45
N ALA A 266 -6.68 -7.11 12.39
CA ALA A 266 -8.01 -6.79 11.88
C ALA A 266 -8.18 -7.24 10.42
N SER A 267 -7.16 -7.06 9.57
CA SER A 267 -7.16 -7.56 8.19
C SER A 267 -7.30 -9.07 8.13
N GLN A 268 -6.54 -9.80 8.97
CA GLN A 268 -6.58 -11.26 9.00
C GLN A 268 -7.96 -11.74 9.43
N ARG A 269 -8.53 -11.16 10.50
CA ARG A 269 -9.90 -11.46 10.94
C ARG A 269 -10.91 -11.20 9.83
N VAL A 270 -10.80 -10.09 9.10
CA VAL A 270 -11.67 -9.83 7.95
C VAL A 270 -11.54 -10.92 6.89
N ILE A 271 -10.31 -11.35 6.57
CA ILE A 271 -10.05 -12.39 5.57
C ILE A 271 -10.62 -13.73 6.02
N ASP A 272 -10.36 -14.16 7.26
CA ASP A 272 -10.85 -15.43 7.81
C ASP A 272 -12.39 -15.48 7.76
N GLN A 273 -13.03 -14.37 8.10
CA GLN A 273 -14.48 -14.22 8.07
C GLN A 273 -15.04 -14.30 6.63
N VAL A 274 -14.37 -13.68 5.66
CA VAL A 274 -14.72 -13.81 4.24
C VAL A 274 -14.53 -15.26 3.78
N LEU A 275 -13.40 -15.89 4.05
CA LEU A 275 -13.11 -17.27 3.65
C LEU A 275 -14.10 -18.26 4.28
N GLN A 276 -14.46 -18.06 5.55
CA GLN A 276 -15.45 -18.86 6.25
C GLN A 276 -16.84 -18.70 5.62
N SER A 277 -17.27 -17.47 5.34
CA SER A 277 -18.58 -17.22 4.71
C SER A 277 -18.69 -17.82 3.31
N LEU A 278 -17.55 -17.93 2.60
CA LEU A 278 -17.46 -18.59 1.30
C LEU A 278 -17.25 -20.11 1.40
N GLN A 279 -17.11 -20.65 2.62
CA GLN A 279 -16.73 -22.05 2.87
C GLN A 279 -15.49 -22.48 2.07
N ALA A 280 -14.58 -21.55 1.80
CA ALA A 280 -13.45 -21.76 0.90
C ALA A 280 -12.23 -22.35 1.63
N SER A 281 -12.02 -21.96 2.89
CA SER A 281 -10.94 -22.45 3.73
C SER A 281 -11.25 -22.19 5.21
N GLY A 282 -10.52 -22.88 6.10
CA GLY A 282 -10.49 -22.54 7.52
C GLY A 282 -9.70 -21.25 7.77
N ALA A 283 -9.78 -20.74 9.00
CA ALA A 283 -8.99 -19.58 9.41
C ALA A 283 -7.48 -19.88 9.27
N SER A 284 -6.72 -18.91 8.77
CA SER A 284 -5.26 -19.04 8.68
C SER A 284 -4.61 -18.78 10.03
N GLN A 285 -3.37 -19.24 10.22
CA GLN A 285 -2.58 -18.89 11.41
C GLN A 285 -2.38 -17.38 11.44
N GLU A 286 -2.83 -16.74 12.52
CA GLU A 286 -2.62 -15.32 12.75
C GLU A 286 -1.13 -15.01 12.89
N THR A 287 -0.64 -14.05 12.12
CA THR A 287 0.80 -13.78 11.96
C THR A 287 1.36 -12.74 12.94
N TYR A 288 0.63 -12.39 13.99
CA TYR A 288 0.99 -11.28 14.87
C TYR A 288 2.05 -11.63 15.95
N ASN A 289 2.98 -12.54 15.63
CA ASN A 289 4.13 -12.85 16.49
C ASN A 289 5.39 -12.09 16.03
N ASN A 290 5.22 -10.82 15.64
CA ASN A 290 6.32 -9.98 15.20
C ASN A 290 7.23 -9.69 16.40
N LEU A 291 8.45 -10.21 16.37
CA LEU A 291 9.50 -9.83 17.30
C LEU A 291 10.34 -8.73 16.66
N ALA A 292 10.24 -7.52 17.20
CA ALA A 292 11.11 -6.41 16.85
C ALA A 292 12.01 -6.07 18.03
N TYR A 293 13.28 -5.79 17.77
CA TYR A 293 14.26 -5.39 18.78
C TYR A 293 15.20 -4.36 18.16
N GLY A 294 15.58 -3.35 18.93
CA GLY A 294 16.42 -2.28 18.43
C GLY A 294 16.62 -1.15 19.44
N TYR A 295 17.53 -0.24 19.11
CA TYR A 295 17.87 0.96 19.90
C TYR A 295 18.33 2.10 18.98
N GLY A 296 18.47 3.31 19.50
CA GLY A 296 19.03 4.46 18.76
C GLY A 296 18.03 5.23 17.89
N GLY A 297 18.53 5.91 16.85
CA GLY A 297 17.77 6.86 16.00
C GLY A 297 17.79 8.30 16.51
N GLN A 298 18.79 8.66 17.31
CA GLN A 298 18.92 10.00 17.89
C GLN A 298 19.58 10.98 16.92
N LEU A 299 19.34 12.26 17.15
CA LEU A 299 20.10 13.34 16.52
C LEU A 299 21.24 13.72 17.46
N VAL A 300 22.47 13.45 17.07
CA VAL A 300 23.68 13.94 17.76
C VAL A 300 24.20 15.13 16.97
N ASP A 301 24.21 16.32 17.57
CA ASP A 301 24.61 17.58 16.93
C ASP A 301 23.88 17.88 15.61
N GLY A 302 22.61 17.47 15.52
CA GLY A 302 21.78 17.64 14.31
C GLY A 302 22.13 16.68 13.16
N VAL A 303 23.08 15.77 13.37
CA VAL A 303 23.41 14.65 12.49
C VAL A 303 22.64 13.40 12.96
N PRO A 304 21.99 12.65 12.06
CA PRO A 304 21.33 11.41 12.41
C PRO A 304 22.37 10.36 12.82
N GLU A 305 22.31 9.91 14.08
CA GLU A 305 23.07 8.75 14.50
C GLU A 305 22.21 7.49 14.28
N PRO A 306 22.62 6.60 13.37
CA PRO A 306 21.86 5.39 13.08
C PRO A 306 21.78 4.52 14.34
N GLY A 307 20.59 3.98 14.55
CA GLY A 307 20.36 2.94 15.53
C GLY A 307 20.50 1.57 14.91
N PHE A 308 19.99 0.58 15.63
CA PHE A 308 19.76 -0.77 15.14
C PHE A 308 18.27 -1.09 15.33
N GLY A 309 17.62 -1.77 14.39
CA GLY A 309 16.21 -2.17 14.52
C GLY A 309 15.58 -2.67 13.24
#